data_AF-X1ANA6-F1
#
_entry.id   AF-X1ANA6-F1
#
_cell.length_a   1.000
_cell.length_b   1.000
_cell.length_c   1.000
_cell.angle_alpha   90.00
_cell.angle_beta   90.00
_cell.angle_gamma   90.00
#
_symmetry.space_group_name_H-M   'P 1'
#
loop_
_entity.id
_entity.type
_entity.pdbx_description
1 polymer ?
#
loop_
_entity_poly.entity_id
_entity_poly.type
_entity_poly.pdbx_seq_one_letter_code
_entity_poly.pdbx_strand_id
1 'polypeptide(L)'
;PGFPWKGQFTTKEKIDQYFSNHDGIQCLLCGRVYESLNGHLQIVHESSHEEYRGRYGLPWRKGLVSRNVSKRLSSKLTNRIKNGSFKPNADNKACVDKILSGAMRKDQPYHTAIKIEKAKKLSKKNVKHGRKDYEKVLSVMRKNKITLREACMDKDLPASSGVLGYAESNPEFKKKLMDTYYAFPYDVQARAGKFSPQFYEDLKRLKAKGLPNTEIGRQLGISYKTVKIRLARIL
;
A
#
# COMPACT_ATOMS: atom_id res chain seq x y z
N PRO A 1 29.05 27.97 -12.42
CA PRO A 1 28.94 28.05 -10.94
C PRO A 1 30.33 28.00 -10.30
N GLY A 2 30.63 28.91 -9.38
CA GLY A 2 31.90 28.89 -8.64
C GLY A 2 31.93 27.78 -7.59
N PHE A 3 33.14 27.35 -7.23
CA PHE A 3 33.41 26.45 -6.11
C PHE A 3 33.97 27.25 -4.93
N PRO A 4 33.61 26.93 -3.68
CA PRO A 4 32.73 25.84 -3.26
C PRO A 4 31.25 26.11 -3.60
N TRP A 5 30.56 25.06 -4.06
CA TRP A 5 29.12 25.11 -4.28
C TRP A 5 28.41 25.23 -2.92
N LYS A 6 27.42 26.12 -2.80
CA LYS A 6 26.72 26.38 -1.53
C LYS A 6 25.29 25.81 -1.48
N GLY A 7 24.86 25.09 -2.52
CA GLY A 7 23.50 24.58 -2.63
C GLY A 7 23.29 23.20 -2.00
N GLN A 8 22.03 22.73 -2.06
CA GLN A 8 21.65 21.35 -1.73
C GLN A 8 20.83 20.72 -2.86
N PHE A 9 20.98 19.41 -3.01
CA PHE A 9 20.15 18.61 -3.91
C PHE A 9 18.79 18.34 -3.28
N THR A 10 17.75 18.94 -3.87
CA THR A 10 16.36 18.79 -3.41
C THR A 10 15.53 17.83 -4.25
N THR A 11 16.03 17.43 -5.43
CA THR A 11 15.30 16.62 -6.42
C THR A 11 16.14 15.45 -6.89
N LYS A 12 15.50 14.32 -7.20
CA LYS A 12 16.18 13.11 -7.66
C LYS A 12 16.91 13.34 -8.99
N GLU A 13 16.34 14.13 -9.88
CA GLU A 13 16.84 14.41 -11.22
C GLU A 13 18.20 15.09 -11.18
N LYS A 14 18.35 16.11 -10.31
CA LYS A 14 19.63 16.80 -10.08
C LYS A 14 20.69 15.87 -9.47
N ILE A 15 20.28 14.97 -8.57
CA ILE A 15 21.18 13.96 -8.00
C ILE A 15 21.65 13.01 -9.10
N ASP A 16 20.73 12.49 -9.90
CA ASP A 16 21.06 11.56 -10.96
C ASP A 16 21.93 12.23 -12.02
N GLN A 17 21.69 13.49 -12.37
CA GLN A 17 22.56 14.30 -13.24
C GLN A 17 23.98 14.41 -12.67
N TYR A 18 24.12 14.75 -11.38
CA TYR A 18 25.42 14.84 -10.71
C TYR A 18 26.22 13.53 -10.75
N PHE A 19 25.54 12.38 -10.59
CA PHE A 19 26.18 11.06 -10.67
C PHE A 19 26.28 10.48 -12.08
N SER A 20 25.73 11.14 -13.10
CA SER A 20 25.69 10.64 -14.47
C SER A 20 26.92 11.00 -15.30
N ASN A 21 27.76 11.92 -14.81
CA ASN A 21 28.95 12.36 -15.53
C ASN A 21 29.90 11.18 -15.82
N HIS A 22 30.32 11.09 -17.08
CA HIS A 22 31.18 10.04 -17.61
C HIS A 22 32.65 10.23 -17.24
N ASP A 23 33.10 11.48 -17.12
CA ASP A 23 34.50 11.83 -16.86
C ASP A 23 34.88 11.62 -15.39
N GLY A 24 33.88 11.61 -14.50
CA GLY A 24 34.07 11.35 -13.09
C GLY A 24 32.98 11.99 -12.23
N ILE A 25 33.17 11.91 -10.92
CA ILE A 25 32.35 12.63 -9.94
C ILE A 25 33.06 13.94 -9.55
N GLN A 26 32.34 15.06 -9.66
CA GLN A 26 32.88 16.38 -9.35
C GLN A 26 32.81 16.65 -7.85
N CYS A 27 33.91 17.08 -7.24
CA CYS A 27 33.90 17.56 -5.87
C CYS A 27 33.19 18.92 -5.78
N LEU A 28 32.18 19.04 -4.91
CA LEU A 28 31.40 20.25 -4.74
C LEU A 28 32.11 21.32 -3.90
N LEU A 29 33.25 20.97 -3.28
CA LEU A 29 34.09 21.91 -2.52
C LEU A 29 35.14 22.59 -3.41
N CYS A 30 35.84 21.83 -4.26
CA CYS A 30 36.94 22.35 -5.08
C CYS A 30 36.72 22.29 -6.59
N GLY A 31 35.65 21.65 -7.06
CA GLY A 31 35.29 21.57 -8.49
C GLY A 31 36.07 20.57 -9.33
N ARG A 32 37.09 19.94 -8.75
CA ARG A 32 37.90 18.91 -9.42
C ARG A 32 37.10 17.62 -9.60
N VAL A 33 37.42 16.88 -10.66
CA VAL A 33 36.73 15.65 -11.04
C VAL A 33 37.59 14.44 -10.65
N TYR A 34 36.96 13.43 -10.07
CA TYR A 34 37.64 12.23 -9.58
C TYR A 34 36.87 10.96 -9.94
N GLU A 35 37.53 9.81 -9.91
CA GLU A 35 36.83 8.52 -9.97
C GLU A 35 36.10 8.19 -8.66
N SER A 36 36.66 8.63 -7.53
CA SER A 36 36.14 8.43 -6.18
C SER A 36 36.48 9.63 -5.32
N LEU A 37 35.49 10.21 -4.66
CA LEU A 37 35.71 11.31 -3.73
C LEU A 37 36.20 10.83 -2.36
N ASN A 38 36.20 9.51 -2.09
CA ASN A 38 36.36 9.03 -0.73
C ASN A 38 37.68 9.46 -0.07
N GLY A 39 38.81 9.23 -0.75
CA GLY A 39 40.13 9.64 -0.25
C GLY A 39 40.35 11.14 -0.37
N HIS A 40 39.85 11.75 -1.45
CA HIS A 40 39.99 13.19 -1.68
C HIS A 40 39.35 14.04 -0.58
N LEU A 41 38.14 13.68 -0.14
CA LEU A 41 37.42 14.41 0.91
C LEU A 41 38.15 14.38 2.26
N GLN A 42 38.75 13.24 2.60
CA GLN A 42 39.48 13.09 3.86
C GLN A 42 40.84 13.80 3.82
N ILE A 43 41.58 13.68 2.72
CA ILE A 43 42.96 14.20 2.63
C ILE A 43 42.98 15.70 2.35
N VAL A 44 42.12 16.19 1.45
CA VAL A 44 42.19 17.59 0.95
C VAL A 44 41.20 18.50 1.68
N HIS A 45 40.11 17.95 2.19
CA HIS A 45 39.02 18.73 2.79
C HIS A 45 38.73 18.34 4.23
N GLU A 46 39.48 17.39 4.80
CA GLU A 46 39.34 16.91 6.18
C GLU A 46 37.89 16.62 6.58
N SER A 47 37.06 16.21 5.60
CA SER A 47 35.62 16.04 5.79
C SER A 47 35.24 14.58 5.58
N SER A 48 34.36 14.09 6.46
CA SER A 48 33.82 12.75 6.34
C SER A 48 32.82 12.64 5.18
N HIS A 49 32.63 11.44 4.63
CA HIS A 49 31.64 11.24 3.56
C HIS A 49 30.22 11.51 4.07
N GLU A 50 29.98 11.33 5.36
CA GLU A 50 28.67 11.59 5.97
C GLU A 50 28.40 13.10 6.07
N GLU A 51 29.37 13.90 6.54
CA GLU A 51 29.27 15.36 6.54
C GLU A 51 29.08 15.90 5.12
N TYR A 52 29.89 15.44 4.17
CA TYR A 52 29.78 15.86 2.77
C TYR A 52 28.39 15.56 2.21
N ARG A 53 27.85 14.37 2.46
CA ARG A 53 26.49 14.01 2.01
C ARG A 53 25.42 14.84 2.70
N GLY A 54 25.54 15.04 4.01
CA GLY A 54 24.63 15.87 4.81
C GLY A 54 24.59 17.31 4.32
N ARG A 55 25.77 17.90 4.07
CA ARG A 55 25.92 19.29 3.60
C ARG A 55 25.22 19.53 2.28
N TYR A 56 25.35 18.60 1.34
CA TYR A 56 24.87 18.78 -0.04
C TYR A 56 23.53 18.11 -0.35
N GLY A 57 22.91 17.39 0.59
CA GLY A 57 21.64 16.72 0.33
C GLY A 57 21.77 15.40 -0.45
N LEU A 58 22.96 14.77 -0.44
CA LEU A 58 23.23 13.57 -1.25
C LEU A 58 22.73 12.29 -0.56
N PRO A 59 22.36 11.24 -1.33
CA PRO A 59 21.85 9.99 -0.76
C PRO A 59 22.85 9.31 0.19
N TRP A 60 22.38 8.92 1.38
CA TRP A 60 23.20 8.22 2.39
C TRP A 60 23.83 6.92 1.86
N ARG A 61 23.08 6.17 1.05
CA ARG A 61 23.48 4.83 0.57
C ARG A 61 24.17 4.84 -0.79
N LYS A 62 24.29 5.99 -1.46
CA LYS A 62 24.94 6.08 -2.79
C LYS A 62 26.43 6.35 -2.60
N GLY A 63 27.27 5.55 -3.26
CA GLY A 63 28.72 5.73 -3.26
C GLY A 63 29.10 7.06 -3.91
N LEU A 64 30.08 7.77 -3.34
CA LEU A 64 30.62 9.01 -3.92
C LEU A 64 31.68 8.69 -4.98
N VAL A 65 31.27 7.93 -5.99
CA VAL A 65 32.13 7.43 -7.07
C VAL A 65 31.52 7.76 -8.43
N SER A 66 32.36 7.76 -9.46
CA SER A 66 31.92 7.95 -10.84
C SER A 66 31.01 6.83 -11.31
N ARG A 67 30.23 7.11 -12.37
CA ARG A 67 29.32 6.12 -12.98
C ARG A 67 30.05 4.86 -13.43
N ASN A 68 31.23 5.01 -14.01
CA ASN A 68 32.03 3.89 -14.52
C ASN A 68 32.51 2.99 -13.39
N VAL A 69 33.01 3.57 -12.29
CA VAL A 69 33.41 2.83 -11.10
C VAL A 69 32.20 2.14 -10.46
N SER A 70 31.07 2.83 -10.34
CA SER A 70 29.83 2.26 -9.81
C SER A 70 29.37 1.03 -10.63
N LYS A 71 29.35 1.14 -11.96
CA LYS A 71 29.02 0.02 -12.86
C LYS A 71 30.01 -1.13 -12.69
N ARG A 72 31.32 -0.87 -12.70
CA ARG A 72 32.36 -1.89 -12.51
C ARG A 72 32.20 -2.64 -11.20
N LEU A 73 31.97 -1.93 -10.09
CA LEU A 73 31.73 -2.54 -8.78
C LEU A 73 30.44 -3.36 -8.75
N SER A 74 29.36 -2.86 -9.35
CA SER A 74 28.10 -3.59 -9.46
C SER A 74 28.28 -4.89 -10.25
N SER A 75 28.89 -4.83 -11.44
CA SER A 75 29.15 -6.01 -12.27
C SER A 75 30.04 -7.02 -11.56
N LYS A 76 31.09 -6.57 -10.85
CA LYS A 76 31.96 -7.44 -10.06
C LYS A 76 31.17 -8.15 -8.95
N LEU A 77 30.32 -7.42 -8.22
CA LEU A 77 29.47 -8.03 -7.19
C LEU A 77 28.48 -9.03 -7.80
N THR A 78 27.80 -8.67 -8.89
CA THR A 78 26.87 -9.56 -9.60
C THR A 78 27.58 -10.84 -10.07
N ASN A 79 28.78 -10.73 -10.63
CA ASN A 79 29.57 -11.90 -11.05
C ASN A 79 29.95 -12.78 -9.86
N ARG A 80 30.31 -12.17 -8.72
CA ARG A 80 30.61 -12.90 -7.48
C ARG A 80 29.41 -13.65 -6.91
N ILE A 81 28.21 -13.08 -7.05
CA ILE A 81 26.97 -13.75 -6.66
C ILE A 81 26.69 -14.91 -7.60
N LYS A 82 26.76 -14.69 -8.92
CA LYS A 82 26.51 -15.71 -9.95
C LYS A 82 27.45 -16.91 -9.83
N ASN A 83 28.73 -16.69 -9.54
CA ASN A 83 29.72 -17.75 -9.43
C ASN A 83 29.86 -18.33 -8.00
N GLY A 84 28.99 -17.94 -7.06
CA GLY A 84 28.99 -18.46 -5.68
C GLY A 84 30.16 -18.02 -4.80
N SER A 85 31.07 -17.15 -5.30
CA SER A 85 32.20 -16.62 -4.51
C SER A 85 31.79 -15.52 -3.53
N PHE A 86 30.58 -15.00 -3.64
CA PHE A 86 29.98 -14.13 -2.64
C PHE A 86 29.28 -14.97 -1.58
N LYS A 87 29.93 -15.14 -0.42
CA LYS A 87 29.36 -15.78 0.76
C LYS A 87 28.98 -14.69 1.76
N PRO A 88 27.70 -14.31 1.89
CA PRO A 88 27.28 -13.40 2.95
C PRO A 88 27.55 -14.04 4.31
N ASN A 89 27.86 -13.23 5.32
CA ASN A 89 28.05 -13.75 6.68
C ASN A 89 26.72 -14.35 7.17
N ALA A 90 26.74 -15.61 7.60
CA ALA A 90 25.56 -16.34 8.02
C ALA A 90 24.99 -15.80 9.34
N ASP A 91 25.87 -15.33 10.24
CA ASP A 91 25.46 -14.64 11.46
C ASP A 91 25.54 -13.12 11.28
N ASN A 92 24.38 -12.53 11.03
CA ASN A 92 24.22 -11.08 10.93
C ASN A 92 23.63 -10.45 12.20
N LYS A 93 23.46 -11.22 13.28
CA LYS A 93 22.73 -10.77 14.49
C LYS A 93 23.37 -9.52 15.10
N ALA A 94 24.68 -9.54 15.31
CA ALA A 94 25.41 -8.36 15.81
C ALA A 94 25.30 -7.13 14.89
N CYS A 95 25.21 -7.34 13.57
CA CYS A 95 25.01 -6.26 12.61
C CYS A 95 23.58 -5.69 12.68
N VAL A 96 22.58 -6.56 12.79
CA VAL A 96 21.17 -6.19 12.97
C VAL A 96 20.98 -5.45 14.29
N ASP A 97 21.53 -5.95 15.39
CA ASP A 97 21.46 -5.31 16.71
C ASP A 97 22.08 -3.91 16.69
N LYS A 98 23.20 -3.74 15.98
CA LYS A 98 23.82 -2.42 15.77
C LYS A 98 22.96 -1.48 14.91
N ILE A 99 22.23 -2.01 13.93
CA ILE A 99 21.30 -1.22 13.11
C ILE A 99 20.08 -0.80 13.93
N LEU A 100 19.53 -1.70 14.75
CA LEU A 100 18.36 -1.46 15.59
C LEU A 100 18.64 -0.49 16.74
N SER A 101 19.82 -0.59 17.36
CA SER A 101 20.27 0.33 18.42
C SER A 101 20.73 1.69 17.90
N GLY A 102 20.99 1.81 16.60
CA GLY A 102 21.39 3.07 15.98
C GLY A 102 20.24 4.08 15.90
N ALA A 103 20.52 5.34 16.20
CA ALA A 103 19.55 6.42 16.00
C ALA A 103 19.15 6.53 14.51
N MET A 104 17.86 6.71 14.25
CA MET A 104 17.36 6.89 12.89
C MET A 104 17.87 8.21 12.31
N ARG A 105 18.62 8.14 11.19
CA ARG A 105 19.12 9.34 10.52
C ARG A 105 17.96 10.16 9.99
N LYS A 106 18.10 11.49 10.03
CA LYS A 106 17.17 12.40 9.34
C LYS A 106 17.17 12.10 7.83
N ASP A 107 15.98 12.18 7.24
CA ASP A 107 15.84 12.04 5.79
C ASP A 107 16.59 13.16 5.07
N GLN A 108 17.20 12.80 3.94
CA GLN A 108 17.76 13.80 3.04
C GLN A 108 16.65 14.63 2.38
N PRO A 109 16.89 15.90 2.02
CA PRO A 109 15.86 16.80 1.49
C PRO A 109 15.05 16.21 0.33
N TYR A 110 15.71 15.52 -0.62
CA TYR A 110 15.01 14.89 -1.74
C TYR A 110 14.10 13.73 -1.33
N HIS A 111 14.45 12.96 -0.29
CA HIS A 111 13.61 11.88 0.22
C HIS A 111 12.37 12.44 0.92
N THR A 112 12.52 13.56 1.65
CA THR A 112 11.40 14.27 2.28
C THR A 112 10.40 14.73 1.22
N ALA A 113 10.86 15.32 0.11
CA ALA A 113 9.99 15.71 -1.01
C ALA A 113 9.22 14.52 -1.59
N ILE A 114 9.90 13.39 -1.85
CA ILE A 114 9.27 12.16 -2.35
C ILE A 114 8.24 11.60 -1.35
N LYS A 115 8.56 11.61 -0.05
CA LYS A 115 7.65 11.16 1.01
C LYS A 115 6.40 12.04 1.07
N ILE A 116 6.55 13.35 0.99
CA ILE A 116 5.43 14.30 0.95
C ILE A 116 4.54 14.05 -0.27
N GLU A 117 5.10 13.86 -1.46
CA GLU A 117 4.32 13.60 -2.67
C GLU A 117 3.53 12.28 -2.57
N LYS A 118 4.18 11.22 -2.08
CA LYS A 118 3.51 9.93 -1.81
C LYS A 118 2.43 10.08 -0.75
N ALA A 119 2.69 10.81 0.33
CA ALA A 119 1.72 11.08 1.38
C ALA A 119 0.50 11.85 0.85
N LYS A 120 0.69 12.84 -0.04
CA LYS A 120 -0.42 13.53 -0.72
C LYS A 120 -1.29 12.54 -1.50
N LYS A 121 -0.69 11.63 -2.27
CA LYS A 121 -1.44 10.59 -3.02
C LYS A 121 -2.20 9.64 -2.10
N LEU A 122 -1.62 9.27 -0.95
CA LEU A 122 -2.27 8.43 0.06
C LEU A 122 -3.38 9.19 0.80
N SER A 123 -3.19 10.47 1.12
CA SER A 123 -4.19 11.29 1.79
C SER A 123 -5.48 11.44 0.97
N LYS A 124 -5.37 11.51 -0.36
CA LYS A 124 -6.53 11.48 -1.27
C LYS A 124 -7.33 10.17 -1.18
N LYS A 125 -6.71 9.06 -0.76
CA LYS A 125 -7.39 7.78 -0.51
C LYS A 125 -7.96 7.71 0.90
N ASN A 126 -7.44 8.50 1.83
CA ASN A 126 -7.90 8.59 3.22
C ASN A 126 -8.95 9.70 3.35
N VAL A 127 -9.95 9.73 2.46
CA VAL A 127 -11.12 10.59 2.66
C VAL A 127 -11.79 10.17 3.96
N LYS A 128 -11.87 11.08 4.92
CA LYS A 128 -12.53 10.81 6.19
C LYS A 128 -14.04 10.86 5.96
N HIS A 129 -14.67 9.69 5.97
CA HIS A 129 -16.12 9.57 5.83
C HIS A 129 -16.82 9.89 7.14
N GLY A 130 -17.87 10.72 7.07
CA GLY A 130 -18.75 11.02 8.18
C GLY A 130 -19.97 10.10 8.22
N ARG A 131 -20.77 10.18 9.30
CA ARG A 131 -22.02 9.42 9.46
C ARG A 131 -22.94 9.52 8.25
N LYS A 132 -23.05 10.72 7.64
CA LYS A 132 -23.90 10.97 6.47
C LYS A 132 -23.48 10.14 5.24
N ASP A 133 -22.19 9.89 5.07
CA ASP A 133 -21.67 9.12 3.93
C ASP A 133 -22.07 7.65 4.06
N TYR A 134 -22.02 7.10 5.28
CA TYR A 134 -22.49 5.74 5.56
C TYR A 134 -24.00 5.58 5.36
N GLU A 135 -24.80 6.57 5.79
CA GLU A 135 -26.25 6.57 5.54
C GLU A 135 -26.58 6.71 4.04
N LYS A 136 -25.74 7.43 3.28
CA LYS A 136 -25.84 7.51 1.81
C LYS A 136 -25.65 6.14 1.17
N VAL A 137 -24.73 5.30 1.67
CA VAL A 137 -24.57 3.92 1.20
C VAL A 137 -25.87 3.13 1.35
N LEU A 138 -26.52 3.19 2.53
CA LEU A 138 -27.80 2.51 2.74
C LEU A 138 -28.88 3.01 1.78
N SER A 139 -28.89 4.31 1.50
CA SER A 139 -29.83 4.92 0.55
C SER A 139 -29.61 4.39 -0.88
N VAL A 140 -28.35 4.29 -1.33
CA VAL A 140 -27.98 3.73 -2.63
C VAL A 140 -28.36 2.25 -2.73
N MET A 141 -28.05 1.46 -1.69
CA MET A 141 -28.44 0.05 -1.62
C MET A 141 -29.96 -0.09 -1.75
N ARG A 142 -30.74 0.69 -1.00
CA ARG A 142 -32.21 0.65 -1.01
C ARG A 142 -32.82 1.05 -2.35
N LYS A 143 -32.31 2.11 -2.96
CA LYS A 143 -32.80 2.65 -4.23
C LYS A 143 -32.57 1.67 -5.38
N ASN A 144 -31.36 1.11 -5.46
CA ASN A 144 -30.95 0.29 -6.59
C ASN A 144 -31.15 -1.22 -6.36
N LYS A 145 -31.53 -1.63 -5.14
CA LYS A 145 -31.67 -3.05 -4.75
C LYS A 145 -30.40 -3.85 -5.01
N ILE A 146 -29.25 -3.25 -4.68
CA ILE A 146 -27.92 -3.84 -4.87
C ILE A 146 -27.27 -4.18 -3.53
N THR A 147 -26.28 -5.07 -3.58
CA THR A 147 -25.50 -5.45 -2.41
C THR A 147 -24.59 -4.31 -1.93
N LEU A 148 -24.13 -4.38 -0.68
CA LEU A 148 -23.16 -3.41 -0.13
C LEU A 148 -21.90 -3.29 -1.01
N ARG A 149 -21.40 -4.44 -1.50
CA ARG A 149 -20.19 -4.46 -2.32
C ARG A 149 -20.37 -3.67 -3.61
N GLU A 150 -21.52 -3.82 -4.26
CA GLU A 150 -21.86 -3.09 -5.49
C GLU A 150 -22.09 -1.61 -5.21
N ALA A 151 -22.79 -1.26 -4.11
CA ALA A 151 -22.99 0.14 -3.72
C ALA A 151 -21.66 0.85 -3.44
N CYS A 152 -20.72 0.18 -2.78
CA CYS A 152 -19.39 0.73 -2.46
C CYS A 152 -18.40 0.72 -3.64
N MET A 153 -18.81 0.35 -4.86
CA MET A 153 -17.96 0.53 -6.06
C MET A 153 -17.91 1.99 -6.53
N ASP A 154 -18.86 2.82 -6.07
CA ASP A 154 -18.84 4.26 -6.32
C ASP A 154 -17.65 4.92 -5.60
N LYS A 155 -16.89 5.75 -6.33
CA LYS A 155 -15.70 6.42 -5.81
C LYS A 155 -16.02 7.46 -4.74
N ASP A 156 -17.25 7.96 -4.71
CA ASP A 156 -17.70 8.97 -3.75
C ASP A 156 -18.26 8.35 -2.46
N LEU A 157 -18.29 7.02 -2.37
CA LEU A 157 -18.81 6.29 -1.21
C LEU A 157 -17.70 5.59 -0.42
N PRO A 158 -17.92 5.39 0.90
CA PRO A 158 -17.00 4.60 1.71
C PRO A 158 -16.83 3.19 1.15
N ALA A 159 -15.58 2.69 1.19
CA ALA A 159 -15.29 1.30 0.85
C ALA A 159 -16.08 0.33 1.75
N SER A 160 -16.42 -0.85 1.21
CA SER A 160 -17.25 -1.83 1.93
C SER A 160 -16.65 -2.27 3.27
N SER A 161 -15.33 -2.40 3.36
CA SER A 161 -14.62 -2.67 4.61
C SER A 161 -14.81 -1.56 5.64
N GLY A 162 -14.78 -0.30 5.20
CA GLY A 162 -15.05 0.86 6.06
C GLY A 162 -16.48 0.90 6.56
N VAL A 163 -17.46 0.53 5.72
CA VAL A 163 -18.88 0.44 6.13
C VAL A 163 -19.08 -0.67 7.17
N LEU A 164 -18.46 -1.83 6.97
CA LEU A 164 -18.54 -2.94 7.93
C LEU A 164 -17.88 -2.59 9.27
N GLY A 165 -16.69 -1.98 9.24
CA GLY A 165 -16.03 -1.50 10.47
C GLY A 165 -16.87 -0.44 11.19
N TYR A 166 -17.48 0.49 10.45
CA TYR A 166 -18.41 1.47 11.04
C TYR A 166 -19.62 0.78 11.68
N ALA A 167 -20.20 -0.25 11.03
CA ALA A 167 -21.30 -1.02 11.59
C ALA A 167 -20.90 -1.79 12.85
N GLU A 168 -19.68 -2.32 12.93
CA GLU A 168 -19.19 -3.00 14.14
C GLU A 168 -19.12 -2.07 15.34
N SER A 169 -18.68 -0.82 15.14
CA SER A 169 -18.61 0.19 16.21
C SER A 169 -19.94 0.92 16.47
N ASN A 170 -20.95 0.79 15.60
CA ASN A 170 -22.23 1.51 15.70
C ASN A 170 -23.42 0.55 15.60
N PRO A 171 -23.94 0.04 16.74
CA PRO A 171 -25.03 -0.94 16.76
C PRO A 171 -26.30 -0.49 16.03
N GLU A 172 -26.67 0.79 16.14
CA GLU A 172 -27.83 1.34 15.43
C GLU A 172 -27.68 1.25 13.91
N PHE A 173 -26.50 1.59 13.40
CA PHE A 173 -26.21 1.51 11.98
C PHE A 173 -26.16 0.06 11.50
N LYS A 174 -25.58 -0.84 12.30
CA LYS A 174 -25.59 -2.29 12.04
C LYS A 174 -27.00 -2.81 11.88
N LYS A 175 -27.91 -2.41 12.78
CA LYS A 175 -29.33 -2.76 12.69
C LYS A 175 -29.93 -2.25 11.37
N LYS A 176 -29.76 -0.96 11.05
CA LYS A 176 -30.24 -0.40 9.77
C LYS A 176 -29.68 -1.11 8.54
N LEU A 177 -28.41 -1.51 8.56
CA LEU A 177 -27.77 -2.24 7.48
C LEU A 177 -28.40 -3.63 7.30
N MET A 178 -28.64 -4.36 8.39
CA MET A 178 -29.30 -5.65 8.34
C MET A 178 -30.76 -5.53 7.90
N ASP A 179 -31.51 -4.56 8.43
CA ASP A 179 -32.88 -4.28 8.01
C ASP A 179 -32.95 -3.96 6.51
N THR A 180 -31.94 -3.26 6.00
CA THR A 180 -31.81 -2.97 4.57
C THR A 180 -31.64 -4.25 3.74
N TYR A 181 -30.80 -5.19 4.19
CA TYR A 181 -30.67 -6.49 3.53
C TYR A 181 -31.96 -7.30 3.57
N TYR A 182 -32.66 -7.30 4.70
CA TYR A 182 -33.87 -8.10 4.87
C TYR A 182 -35.05 -7.57 4.04
N ALA A 183 -35.03 -6.29 3.69
CA ALA A 183 -35.98 -5.67 2.78
C ALA A 183 -35.70 -5.95 1.28
N PHE A 184 -34.61 -6.65 0.94
CA PHE A 184 -34.28 -6.98 -0.44
C PHE A 184 -34.91 -8.28 -0.92
N PRO A 185 -35.09 -8.44 -2.24
CA PRO A 185 -35.48 -9.74 -2.80
C PRO A 185 -34.42 -10.82 -2.49
N TYR A 186 -34.84 -12.09 -2.47
CA TYR A 186 -34.00 -13.18 -2.01
C TYR A 186 -32.77 -13.45 -2.89
N ASP A 187 -32.78 -13.08 -4.17
CA ASP A 187 -31.62 -13.17 -5.06
C ASP A 187 -30.49 -12.22 -4.59
N VAL A 188 -30.84 -10.99 -4.22
CA VAL A 188 -29.88 -9.99 -3.71
C VAL A 188 -29.37 -10.42 -2.34
N GLN A 189 -30.26 -10.90 -1.47
CA GLN A 189 -29.88 -11.48 -0.17
C GLN A 189 -28.92 -12.66 -0.35
N ALA A 190 -29.15 -13.53 -1.33
CA ALA A 190 -28.30 -14.67 -1.64
C ALA A 190 -26.91 -14.25 -2.13
N ARG A 191 -26.83 -13.25 -3.00
CA ARG A 191 -25.54 -12.68 -3.45
C ARG A 191 -24.75 -12.06 -2.29
N ALA A 192 -25.43 -11.43 -1.33
CA ALA A 192 -24.81 -10.88 -0.13
C ALA A 192 -24.51 -11.93 0.95
N GLY A 193 -25.11 -13.12 0.87
CA GLY A 193 -25.07 -14.12 1.93
C GLY A 193 -25.78 -13.71 3.22
N LYS A 194 -26.76 -12.79 3.14
CA LYS A 194 -27.51 -12.21 4.27
C LYS A 194 -29.01 -12.48 4.10
N PHE A 195 -29.46 -13.62 4.61
CA PHE A 195 -30.86 -14.03 4.52
C PHE A 195 -31.67 -13.52 5.72
N SER A 196 -32.88 -13.03 5.47
CA SER A 196 -33.84 -12.64 6.50
C SER A 196 -34.40 -13.86 7.24
N PRO A 197 -34.92 -13.70 8.47
CA PRO A 197 -35.67 -14.76 9.14
C PRO A 197 -36.86 -15.27 8.30
N GLN A 198 -37.54 -14.37 7.58
CA GLN A 198 -38.66 -14.71 6.70
C GLN A 198 -38.25 -15.68 5.59
N PHE A 199 -37.04 -15.53 5.03
CA PHE A 199 -36.51 -16.47 4.03
C PHE A 199 -36.52 -17.91 4.55
N TYR A 200 -36.11 -18.11 5.81
CA TYR A 200 -36.03 -19.44 6.41
C TYR A 200 -37.41 -20.05 6.67
N GLU A 201 -38.38 -19.23 7.08
CA GLU A 201 -39.77 -19.67 7.25
C GLU A 201 -40.42 -20.03 5.90
N ASP A 202 -40.19 -19.23 4.86
CA ASP A 202 -40.64 -19.54 3.51
C ASP A 202 -40.00 -20.84 3.00
N LEU A 203 -38.70 -21.04 3.25
CA LEU A 203 -37.96 -22.24 2.86
C LEU A 203 -38.53 -23.50 3.53
N LYS A 204 -38.78 -23.46 4.84
CA LYS A 204 -39.42 -24.56 5.59
C LYS A 204 -40.82 -24.85 5.07
N ARG A 205 -41.63 -23.81 4.86
CA ARG A 205 -43.01 -23.94 4.34
C ARG A 205 -43.02 -24.60 2.97
N LEU A 206 -42.15 -24.18 2.05
CA LEU A 206 -42.07 -24.78 0.72
C LEU A 206 -41.55 -26.21 0.76
N LYS A 207 -40.63 -26.53 1.68
CA LYS A 207 -40.15 -27.90 1.86
C LYS A 207 -41.23 -28.82 2.43
N ALA A 208 -42.01 -28.33 3.40
CA ALA A 208 -43.13 -29.08 3.98
C ALA A 208 -44.23 -29.40 2.95
N LYS A 209 -44.39 -28.57 1.92
CA LYS A 209 -45.28 -28.85 0.77
C LYS A 209 -44.77 -29.95 -0.16
N GLY A 210 -43.61 -30.56 0.12
CA GLY A 210 -43.04 -31.62 -0.71
C GLY A 210 -42.40 -31.13 -2.02
N LEU A 211 -42.18 -29.83 -2.18
CA LEU A 211 -41.61 -29.28 -3.41
C LEU A 211 -40.14 -29.73 -3.58
N PRO A 212 -39.71 -30.07 -4.80
CA PRO A 212 -38.30 -30.35 -5.07
C PRO A 212 -37.49 -29.06 -4.94
N ASN A 213 -36.24 -29.17 -4.48
CA ASN A 213 -35.37 -28.02 -4.21
C ASN A 213 -35.16 -27.10 -5.43
N THR A 214 -35.28 -27.64 -6.66
CA THR A 214 -35.23 -26.88 -7.91
C THR A 214 -36.41 -25.91 -8.04
N GLU A 215 -37.62 -26.39 -7.76
CA GLU A 215 -38.85 -25.60 -7.81
C GLU A 215 -38.90 -24.58 -6.67
N ILE A 216 -38.43 -24.95 -5.47
CA ILE A 216 -38.24 -24.01 -4.36
C ILE A 216 -37.31 -22.86 -4.78
N GLY A 217 -36.20 -23.18 -5.46
CA GLY A 217 -35.27 -22.17 -5.95
C GLY A 217 -35.93 -21.21 -6.95
N ARG A 218 -36.70 -21.75 -7.90
CA ARG A 218 -37.46 -20.95 -8.87
C ARG A 218 -38.46 -20.01 -8.17
N GLN A 219 -39.24 -20.51 -7.22
CA GLN A 219 -40.25 -19.71 -6.51
C GLN A 219 -39.64 -18.60 -5.65
N LEU A 220 -38.47 -18.86 -5.04
CA LEU A 220 -37.77 -17.89 -4.22
C LEU A 220 -36.81 -17.01 -5.02
N GLY A 221 -36.67 -17.21 -6.34
CA GLY A 221 -35.72 -16.46 -7.18
C GLY A 221 -34.25 -16.72 -6.85
N ILE A 222 -33.90 -17.89 -6.29
CA ILE A 222 -32.53 -18.26 -5.89
C ILE A 222 -32.08 -19.58 -6.51
N SER A 223 -30.77 -19.77 -6.58
CA SER A 223 -30.22 -21.01 -7.17
C SER A 223 -30.58 -22.26 -6.36
N TYR A 224 -30.76 -23.39 -7.05
CA TYR A 224 -30.90 -24.72 -6.43
C TYR A 224 -29.78 -25.01 -5.42
N LYS A 225 -28.54 -24.62 -5.73
CA LYS A 225 -27.38 -24.82 -4.84
C LYS A 225 -27.55 -24.06 -3.53
N THR A 226 -28.06 -22.82 -3.59
CA THR A 226 -28.39 -22.01 -2.41
C THR A 226 -29.43 -22.70 -1.56
N VAL A 227 -30.54 -23.18 -2.15
CA VAL A 227 -31.60 -23.92 -1.44
C VAL A 227 -31.03 -25.16 -0.75
N LYS A 228 -30.28 -25.99 -1.48
CA LYS A 228 -29.68 -27.23 -0.95
C LYS A 228 -28.79 -26.96 0.26
N ILE A 229 -27.88 -25.98 0.16
CA ILE A 229 -26.95 -25.62 1.24
C ILE A 229 -27.70 -25.11 2.48
N ARG A 230 -28.78 -24.33 2.29
CA ARG A 230 -29.50 -23.72 3.40
C ARG A 230 -30.44 -24.71 4.09
N LEU A 231 -31.12 -25.58 3.36
CA LEU A 231 -31.93 -26.65 3.95
C LEU A 231 -31.09 -27.60 4.81
N ALA A 232 -29.88 -27.97 4.36
CA ALA A 232 -28.97 -28.82 5.11
C ALA A 232 -28.41 -28.21 6.42
N ARG A 233 -28.70 -26.93 6.70
CA ARG A 233 -28.34 -26.27 7.96
C ARG A 233 -29.52 -26.10 8.92
N ILE A 234 -30.73 -26.40 8.44
CA ILE A 234 -31.99 -26.21 9.18
C ILE A 234 -32.56 -27.56 9.61
N LEU A 235 -32.40 -28.57 8.75
CA LEU A 235 -32.67 -29.98 9.01
C LEU A 235 -31.43 -30.62 9.64
#